data_AF-G9KPF6-F1
#
_entry.id   AF-G9KPF6-F1
#
_cell.length_a   1.000
_cell.length_b   1.000
_cell.length_c   1.000
_cell.angle_alpha   90.00
_cell.angle_beta   90.00
_cell.angle_gamma   90.00
#
_symmetry.space_group_name_H-M   'P 1'
#
loop_
_entity.id
_entity.type
_entity.pdbx_description
1 polymer ?
#
loop_
_entity_poly.entity_id
_entity_poly.type
_entity_poly.pdbx_seq_one_letter_code
_entity_poly.pdbx_strand_id
1 'polypeptide(L)'
;LRPNIWEEFTERFGVRQIGEFYGATECNCSIANMDGKVGSCGFNSRILPHVYPIRLVKVNEDTMELLRDAQGLCIPCQAGEPGLLVGQINQQDPLRRFDGYISESATSKKIAHSVFRKGDSAYLSGDVLVMDELGYMYFRDRGGDTFRWRGENVSTTEVESVLSRLLGQTDVAVYGVAVPGVEGKAGMAAIADPHGQLSPNALYQELQKVLAPYARPIFLRLLPQVDTTGTFKIQKTRLQHEGFDPRQTSDRLFFLDLKQGHYLPLDQGVYTRICSGAFAL
;
A
#
# COMPACT_ATOMS: atom_id res chain seq x y z
N LEU A 1 -4.45 -4.02 -13.18
CA LEU A 1 -3.25 -3.76 -14.01
C LEU A 1 -2.66 -2.43 -13.56
N ARG A 2 -1.34 -2.31 -13.41
CA ARG A 2 -0.77 -1.02 -12.96
C ARG A 2 -1.03 0.04 -14.03
N PRO A 3 -1.41 1.29 -13.66
CA PRO A 3 -1.76 2.32 -14.65
C PRO A 3 -0.66 2.57 -15.68
N ASN A 4 0.60 2.49 -15.24
CA ASN A 4 1.79 2.77 -16.04
C ASN A 4 2.12 1.71 -17.11
N ILE A 5 1.56 0.50 -17.03
CA ILE A 5 1.76 -0.54 -18.05
C ILE A 5 0.51 -0.78 -18.88
N TRP A 6 -0.59 -0.09 -18.56
CA TRP A 6 -1.89 -0.33 -19.17
C TRP A 6 -1.87 -0.12 -20.67
N GLU A 7 -1.48 1.08 -21.08
CA GLU A 7 -1.53 1.53 -22.47
C GLU A 7 -0.56 0.70 -23.33
N GLU A 8 0.68 0.53 -22.85
CA GLU A 8 1.69 -0.30 -23.52
C GLU A 8 1.22 -1.74 -23.68
N PHE A 9 0.60 -2.34 -22.66
CA PHE A 9 0.04 -3.68 -22.75
C PHE A 9 -1.10 -3.75 -23.77
N THR A 10 -2.05 -2.81 -23.74
CA THR A 10 -3.16 -2.79 -24.69
C THR A 10 -2.69 -2.64 -26.13
N GLU A 11 -1.72 -1.76 -26.38
CA GLU A 11 -1.16 -1.51 -27.71
C GLU A 11 -0.37 -2.72 -28.20
N ARG A 12 0.56 -3.23 -27.38
CA ARG A 12 1.45 -4.34 -27.74
C ARG A 12 0.68 -5.62 -28.10
N PHE A 13 -0.40 -5.91 -27.39
CA PHE A 13 -1.17 -7.16 -27.56
C PHE A 13 -2.49 -6.96 -28.33
N GLY A 14 -2.81 -5.73 -28.75
CA GLY A 14 -4.05 -5.42 -29.48
C GLY A 14 -5.33 -5.69 -28.67
N VAL A 15 -5.27 -5.49 -27.35
CA VAL A 15 -6.40 -5.77 -26.43
C VAL A 15 -7.42 -4.64 -26.53
N ARG A 16 -8.63 -4.95 -26.99
CA ARG A 16 -9.69 -3.97 -27.21
C ARG A 16 -10.41 -3.52 -25.94
N GLN A 17 -10.45 -4.38 -24.92
CA GLN A 17 -11.11 -4.09 -23.65
C GLN A 17 -10.40 -4.84 -22.53
N ILE A 18 -10.17 -4.14 -21.42
CA ILE A 18 -9.70 -4.72 -20.16
C ILE A 18 -10.80 -4.53 -19.14
N GLY A 19 -11.26 -5.64 -18.56
CA GLY A 19 -12.10 -5.62 -17.37
C GLY A 19 -11.23 -5.81 -16.14
N GLU A 20 -11.32 -4.90 -15.18
CA GLU A 20 -10.71 -5.09 -13.86
C GLU A 20 -11.76 -5.33 -12.80
N PHE A 21 -11.40 -6.16 -11.83
CA PHE A 21 -12.22 -6.44 -10.69
C PHE A 21 -11.40 -6.21 -9.42
N TYR A 22 -11.95 -5.41 -8.52
CA TYR A 22 -11.46 -5.25 -7.17
C TYR A 22 -12.39 -6.01 -6.22
N GLY A 23 -11.80 -6.77 -5.30
CA GLY A 23 -12.50 -7.47 -4.26
C GLY A 23 -11.55 -8.26 -3.36
N ALA A 24 -12.12 -8.84 -2.32
CA ALA A 24 -11.45 -9.82 -1.45
C ALA A 24 -12.41 -10.99 -1.21
N THR A 25 -11.88 -12.17 -0.86
CA THR A 25 -12.69 -13.37 -0.60
C THR A 25 -13.82 -13.09 0.39
N GLU A 26 -13.57 -12.20 1.35
CA GLU A 26 -14.49 -11.88 2.43
C GLU A 26 -15.20 -10.52 2.26
N CYS A 27 -14.91 -9.76 1.18
CA CYS A 27 -15.43 -8.40 0.98
C CYS A 27 -16.77 -8.41 0.26
N ASN A 28 -17.77 -7.80 0.91
CA ASN A 28 -19.08 -7.52 0.34
C ASN A 28 -19.12 -6.24 -0.53
N CYS A 29 -17.93 -5.75 -0.88
CA CYS A 29 -17.65 -4.42 -1.39
C CYS A 29 -16.88 -4.45 -2.73
N SER A 30 -17.15 -5.45 -3.56
CA SER A 30 -16.46 -5.64 -4.83
C SER A 30 -16.92 -4.66 -5.91
N ILE A 31 -16.00 -4.13 -6.70
CA ILE A 31 -16.26 -3.20 -7.79
C ILE A 31 -15.56 -3.67 -9.06
N ALA A 32 -16.04 -3.23 -10.21
CA ALA A 32 -15.44 -3.55 -11.49
C ALA A 32 -15.26 -2.30 -12.36
N ASN A 33 -14.16 -2.24 -13.09
CA ASN A 33 -13.91 -1.27 -14.14
C ASN A 33 -14.14 -1.97 -15.48
N MET A 34 -15.30 -1.75 -16.07
CA MET A 34 -15.69 -2.34 -17.37
C MET A 34 -15.54 -1.34 -18.52
N ASP A 35 -15.35 -0.06 -18.19
CA ASP A 35 -15.27 1.04 -19.16
C ASP A 35 -13.84 1.24 -19.70
N GLY A 36 -12.86 0.50 -19.18
CA GLY A 36 -11.46 0.66 -19.55
C GLY A 36 -10.83 1.95 -19.04
N LYS A 37 -11.39 2.55 -17.98
CA LYS A 37 -10.86 3.77 -17.38
C LYS A 37 -9.48 3.50 -16.78
N VAL A 38 -8.42 3.99 -17.42
CA VAL A 38 -7.04 3.72 -17.00
C VAL A 38 -6.83 4.09 -15.53
N GLY A 39 -6.34 3.13 -14.75
CA GLY A 39 -5.99 3.26 -13.34
C GLY A 39 -7.15 3.19 -12.35
N SER A 40 -8.40 3.16 -12.81
CA SER A 40 -9.57 2.93 -11.95
C SER A 40 -9.70 1.44 -11.65
N CYS A 41 -9.83 1.07 -10.38
CA CYS A 41 -10.09 -0.33 -9.99
C CYS A 41 -11.59 -0.69 -9.97
N GLY A 42 -12.48 0.30 -10.13
CA GLY A 42 -13.88 0.05 -10.40
C GLY A 42 -14.76 1.29 -10.31
N PHE A 43 -16.06 1.10 -10.48
CA PHE A 43 -17.03 2.18 -10.51
C PHE A 43 -18.11 1.98 -9.42
N ASN A 44 -18.53 3.07 -8.78
CA ASN A 44 -19.77 3.10 -8.01
C ASN A 44 -20.55 4.39 -8.28
N SER A 45 -21.86 4.26 -8.46
CA SER A 45 -22.71 5.41 -8.79
C SER A 45 -22.78 6.41 -7.64
N ARG A 46 -22.49 7.67 -7.94
CA ARG A 46 -22.71 8.79 -7.00
C ARG A 46 -24.18 9.22 -6.94
N ILE A 47 -24.94 8.99 -8.02
CA ILE A 47 -26.34 9.41 -8.15
C ILE A 47 -27.29 8.36 -7.59
N LEU A 48 -26.94 7.07 -7.68
CA LEU A 48 -27.74 5.95 -7.17
C LEU A 48 -27.01 5.16 -6.07
N PRO A 49 -26.63 5.81 -4.97
CA PRO A 49 -25.74 5.21 -3.98
C PRO A 49 -26.34 4.05 -3.18
N HIS A 50 -27.66 3.96 -3.12
CA HIS A 50 -28.35 2.93 -2.35
C HIS A 50 -28.44 1.59 -3.10
N VAL A 51 -28.21 1.58 -4.42
CA VAL A 51 -28.20 0.36 -5.23
C VAL A 51 -27.03 -0.54 -4.81
N TYR A 52 -25.87 0.06 -4.57
CA TYR A 52 -24.71 -0.64 -4.05
C TYR A 52 -24.07 0.18 -2.90
N PRO A 53 -24.46 -0.08 -1.64
CA PRO A 53 -24.17 0.77 -0.49
C PRO A 53 -22.72 0.57 0.03
N ILE A 54 -21.76 0.78 -0.86
CA ILE A 54 -20.35 0.94 -0.54
C ILE A 54 -19.99 2.43 -0.51
N ARG A 55 -19.08 2.80 0.38
CA ARG A 55 -18.67 4.18 0.62
C ARG A 55 -17.21 4.28 1.00
N LEU A 56 -16.64 5.45 0.71
CA LEU A 56 -15.38 5.87 1.30
C LEU A 56 -15.70 6.71 2.54
N VAL A 57 -15.12 6.33 3.67
CA VAL A 57 -15.24 7.06 4.95
C VAL A 57 -13.88 7.58 5.38
N LYS A 58 -13.87 8.76 6.00
CA LYS A 58 -12.65 9.41 6.47
C LYS A 58 -12.03 8.60 7.60
N VAL A 59 -10.71 8.51 7.58
CA VAL A 59 -9.89 7.89 8.62
C VAL A 59 -8.84 8.87 9.11
N ASN A 60 -8.40 8.68 10.34
CA ASN A 60 -7.17 9.28 10.82
C ASN A 60 -6.01 8.68 10.01
N GLU A 61 -5.18 9.54 9.42
CA GLU A 61 -4.09 9.11 8.53
C GLU A 61 -3.00 8.31 9.27
N ASP A 62 -2.82 8.54 10.57
CA ASP A 62 -1.79 7.87 11.38
C ASP A 62 -2.29 6.56 12.00
N THR A 63 -3.52 6.56 12.54
CA THR A 63 -4.05 5.41 13.28
C THR A 63 -4.94 4.50 12.44
N MET A 64 -5.35 4.94 11.25
CA MET A 64 -6.39 4.31 10.42
C MET A 64 -7.76 4.18 11.11
N GLU A 65 -7.97 4.89 12.22
CA GLU A 65 -9.24 4.90 12.95
C GLU A 65 -10.28 5.73 12.20
N LEU A 66 -11.54 5.27 12.20
CA LEU A 66 -12.66 5.94 11.53
C LEU A 66 -12.96 7.29 12.20
N LEU A 67 -12.98 8.36 11.41
CA LEU A 67 -13.41 9.68 11.87
C LEU A 67 -14.94 9.72 11.93
N ARG A 68 -15.46 10.23 13.05
CA ARG A 68 -16.90 10.26 13.34
C ARG A 68 -17.40 11.68 13.58
N ASP A 69 -18.65 11.92 13.18
CA ASP A 69 -19.35 13.18 13.43
C ASP A 69 -19.89 13.29 14.87
N ALA A 70 -20.55 14.40 15.19
CA ALA A 70 -21.13 14.65 16.51
C ALA A 70 -22.26 13.65 16.88
N GLN A 71 -22.80 12.92 15.91
CA GLN A 71 -23.83 11.90 16.09
C GLN A 71 -23.22 10.50 16.29
N GLY A 72 -21.89 10.38 16.15
CA GLY A 72 -21.14 9.14 16.25
C GLY A 72 -21.13 8.31 14.97
N LEU A 73 -21.54 8.87 13.83
CA LEU A 73 -21.54 8.20 12.52
C LEU A 73 -20.23 8.47 11.79
N CYS A 74 -19.84 7.59 10.86
CA CYS A 74 -18.60 7.79 10.11
C CYS A 74 -18.76 8.92 9.09
N ILE A 75 -17.76 9.78 8.99
CA ILE A 75 -17.80 10.93 8.06
C ILE A 75 -17.51 10.43 6.64
N PRO A 76 -18.41 10.63 5.65
CA PRO A 76 -18.16 10.22 4.28
C PRO A 76 -17.11 11.13 3.60
N CYS A 77 -16.34 10.56 2.69
CA CYS A 77 -15.41 11.31 1.84
C CYS A 77 -16.13 12.02 0.68
N GLN A 78 -15.60 13.18 0.30
CA GLN A 78 -15.97 13.90 -0.92
C GLN A 78 -15.19 13.38 -2.13
N ALA A 79 -15.49 13.92 -3.32
CA ALA A 79 -14.72 13.64 -4.53
C ALA A 79 -13.24 13.99 -4.30
N GLY A 80 -12.32 13.11 -4.73
CA GLY A 80 -10.88 13.32 -4.62
C GLY A 80 -10.30 13.08 -3.22
N GLU A 81 -11.12 12.97 -2.19
CA GLU A 81 -10.63 12.69 -0.84
C GLU A 81 -10.31 11.19 -0.65
N PRO A 82 -9.15 10.84 -0.05
CA PRO A 82 -8.85 9.47 0.30
C PRO A 82 -9.75 9.00 1.46
N GLY A 83 -10.18 7.75 1.40
CA GLY A 83 -11.00 7.16 2.45
C GLY A 83 -10.95 5.64 2.44
N LEU A 84 -11.27 5.06 3.59
CA LEU A 84 -11.37 3.62 3.74
C LEU A 84 -12.65 3.13 3.05
N LEU A 85 -12.53 2.14 2.18
CA LEU A 85 -13.69 1.52 1.55
C LEU A 85 -14.43 0.63 2.55
N VAL A 86 -15.71 0.92 2.73
CA VAL A 86 -16.61 0.16 3.61
C VAL A 86 -17.86 -0.27 2.86
N GLY A 87 -18.34 -1.48 3.14
CA GLY A 87 -19.57 -2.03 2.56
C GLY A 87 -20.59 -2.35 3.65
N GLN A 88 -21.81 -1.84 3.52
CA GLN A 88 -22.88 -2.13 4.50
C GLN A 88 -23.13 -3.64 4.58
N ILE A 89 -23.10 -4.18 5.79
CA ILE A 89 -23.40 -5.59 6.03
C ILE A 89 -24.92 -5.75 6.12
N ASN A 90 -25.45 -6.63 5.28
CA ASN A 90 -26.84 -7.07 5.37
C ASN A 90 -26.89 -8.60 5.38
N GLN A 91 -27.22 -9.18 6.54
CA GLN A 91 -27.27 -10.63 6.73
C GLN A 91 -28.39 -11.32 5.94
N GLN A 92 -29.38 -10.56 5.45
CA GLN A 92 -30.50 -11.07 4.64
C GLN A 92 -30.19 -11.06 3.14
N ASP A 93 -29.08 -10.48 2.72
CA ASP A 93 -28.70 -10.31 1.32
C ASP A 93 -27.39 -11.09 1.05
N PRO A 94 -27.43 -12.17 0.26
CA PRO A 94 -26.25 -12.98 -0.04
C PRO A 94 -25.07 -12.20 -0.63
N LEU A 95 -25.32 -11.11 -1.37
CA LEU A 95 -24.26 -10.28 -1.96
C LEU A 95 -23.64 -9.31 -0.95
N ARG A 96 -24.32 -9.07 0.19
CA ARG A 96 -23.92 -8.08 1.19
C ARG A 96 -23.61 -8.70 2.56
N ARG A 97 -23.73 -10.02 2.67
CA ARG A 97 -23.44 -10.78 3.88
C ARG A 97 -21.94 -10.82 4.14
N PHE A 98 -21.58 -10.80 5.43
CA PHE A 98 -20.24 -11.12 5.90
C PHE A 98 -20.40 -12.10 7.05
N ASP A 99 -19.90 -13.32 6.85
CA ASP A 99 -20.04 -14.44 7.80
C ASP A 99 -18.95 -14.42 8.88
N GLY A 100 -17.90 -13.62 8.68
CA GLY A 100 -16.74 -13.56 9.56
C GLY A 100 -15.66 -14.59 9.22
N TYR A 101 -14.64 -14.60 10.07
CA TYR A 101 -13.53 -15.54 10.06
C TYR A 101 -13.73 -16.60 11.15
N ILE A 102 -12.95 -17.68 11.07
CA ILE A 102 -12.86 -18.70 12.13
C ILE A 102 -12.50 -18.07 13.48
N SER A 103 -11.68 -17.02 13.47
CA SER A 103 -11.34 -16.24 14.66
C SER A 103 -12.34 -15.11 14.88
N GLU A 104 -13.07 -15.16 15.99
CA GLU A 104 -14.01 -14.09 16.39
C GLU A 104 -13.32 -12.74 16.54
N SER A 105 -12.09 -12.71 17.07
CA SER A 105 -11.33 -11.47 17.24
C SER A 105 -10.92 -10.87 15.89
N ALA A 106 -10.62 -11.70 14.88
CA ALA A 106 -10.37 -11.24 13.52
C ALA A 106 -11.65 -10.71 12.86
N THR A 107 -12.80 -11.35 13.10
CA THR A 107 -14.13 -10.90 12.64
C THR A 107 -14.47 -9.52 13.20
N SER A 108 -14.37 -9.35 14.52
CA SER A 108 -14.71 -8.09 15.18
C SER A 108 -13.84 -6.93 14.71
N LYS A 109 -12.55 -7.17 14.42
CA LYS A 109 -11.65 -6.15 13.85
C LYS A 109 -12.06 -5.67 12.45
N LYS A 110 -12.85 -6.45 11.72
CA LYS A 110 -13.29 -6.15 10.35
C LYS A 110 -14.71 -5.58 10.28
N ILE A 111 -15.37 -5.38 11.42
CA ILE A 111 -16.71 -4.82 11.49
C ILE A 111 -16.66 -3.49 12.20
N ALA A 112 -17.19 -2.45 11.56
CA ALA A 112 -17.49 -1.18 12.22
C ALA A 112 -19.00 -1.05 12.43
N HIS A 113 -19.39 -0.48 13.57
CA HIS A 113 -20.77 -0.22 13.92
C HIS A 113 -21.12 1.26 13.76
N SER A 114 -22.41 1.52 13.53
CA SER A 114 -22.98 2.86 13.35
C SER A 114 -22.17 3.67 12.33
N VAL A 115 -22.05 3.15 11.11
CA VAL A 115 -21.25 3.72 10.03
C VAL A 115 -22.09 4.71 9.24
N PHE A 116 -23.23 4.28 8.69
CA PHE A 116 -24.12 5.17 7.92
C PHE A 116 -25.33 5.63 8.72
N ARG A 117 -25.79 4.79 9.67
CA ARG A 117 -26.90 5.09 10.57
C ARG A 117 -26.69 4.37 11.90
N LYS A 118 -27.24 4.90 12.98
CA LYS A 118 -27.11 4.27 14.30
C LYS A 118 -27.62 2.82 14.26
N GLY A 119 -26.79 1.90 14.75
CA GLY A 119 -27.09 0.47 14.83
C GLY A 119 -26.84 -0.34 13.56
N ASP A 120 -26.39 0.25 12.46
CA ASP A 120 -25.90 -0.55 11.32
C ASP A 120 -24.48 -1.07 11.54
N SER A 121 -24.07 -1.98 10.65
CA SER A 121 -22.72 -2.54 10.62
C SER A 121 -22.18 -2.47 9.20
N ALA A 122 -20.88 -2.20 9.05
CA ALA A 122 -20.19 -2.23 7.76
C ALA A 122 -18.91 -3.06 7.87
N TYR A 123 -18.59 -3.75 6.78
CA TYR A 123 -17.34 -4.45 6.61
C TYR A 123 -16.23 -3.45 6.26
N LEU A 124 -15.11 -3.55 6.94
CA LEU A 124 -13.90 -2.77 6.70
C LEU A 124 -13.00 -3.51 5.72
N SER A 125 -12.92 -3.04 4.46
CA SER A 125 -12.02 -3.63 3.47
C SER A 125 -10.57 -3.64 3.97
N GLY A 126 -10.17 -2.56 4.65
CA GLY A 126 -8.78 -2.29 4.96
C GLY A 126 -8.06 -1.57 3.83
N ASP A 127 -8.73 -1.19 2.74
CA ASP A 127 -8.11 -0.50 1.61
C ASP A 127 -8.58 0.96 1.54
N VAL A 128 -7.62 1.86 1.31
CA VAL A 128 -7.82 3.30 1.08
C VAL A 128 -7.94 3.52 -0.42
N LEU A 129 -9.07 4.09 -0.83
CA LEU A 129 -9.36 4.44 -2.21
C LEU A 129 -9.65 5.94 -2.30
N VAL A 130 -9.60 6.47 -3.52
CA VAL A 130 -10.12 7.81 -3.87
C VAL A 130 -11.21 7.63 -4.91
N MET A 131 -12.30 8.37 -4.79
CA MET A 131 -13.37 8.40 -5.79
C MET A 131 -13.39 9.75 -6.51
N ASP A 132 -13.44 9.76 -7.84
CA ASP A 132 -13.58 11.00 -8.61
C ASP A 132 -15.05 11.49 -8.68
N GLU A 133 -15.26 12.62 -9.36
CA GLU A 133 -16.59 13.22 -9.53
C GLU A 133 -17.54 12.36 -10.36
N LEU A 134 -17.01 11.43 -11.16
CA LEU A 134 -17.80 10.55 -12.03
C LEU A 134 -18.19 9.25 -11.31
N GLY A 135 -17.48 8.88 -10.25
CA GLY A 135 -17.72 7.66 -9.47
C GLY A 135 -16.72 6.54 -9.75
N TYR A 136 -15.65 6.81 -10.53
CA TYR A 136 -14.54 5.88 -10.64
C TYR A 136 -13.73 5.91 -9.36
N MET A 137 -13.36 4.72 -8.90
CA MET A 137 -12.56 4.52 -7.71
C MET A 137 -11.14 4.10 -8.09
N TYR A 138 -10.17 4.68 -7.40
CA TYR A 138 -8.75 4.46 -7.62
C TYR A 138 -8.15 3.93 -6.33
N PHE A 139 -7.55 2.75 -6.40
CA PHE A 139 -6.81 2.18 -5.28
C PHE A 139 -5.63 3.08 -4.94
N ARG A 140 -5.52 3.49 -3.67
CA ARG A 140 -4.39 4.28 -3.19
C ARG A 140 -3.46 3.42 -2.36
N ASP A 141 -4.02 2.81 -1.32
CA ASP A 141 -3.21 2.05 -0.39
C ASP A 141 -4.03 1.00 0.35
N ARG A 142 -3.34 0.17 1.12
CA ARG A 142 -3.93 -0.72 2.12
C ARG A 142 -3.54 -0.22 3.50
N GLY A 143 -4.46 -0.24 4.44
CA GLY A 143 -4.20 0.06 5.84
C GLY A 143 -3.05 -0.81 6.35
N GLY A 144 -1.92 -0.17 6.66
CA GLY A 144 -0.67 -0.82 7.04
C GLY A 144 0.42 -0.87 5.95
N ASP A 145 0.10 -0.51 4.70
CA ASP A 145 1.05 -0.37 3.58
C ASP A 145 1.52 1.09 3.38
N THR A 146 1.20 2.00 4.30
CA THR A 146 1.87 3.31 4.45
C THR A 146 2.83 3.31 5.63
N PHE A 147 3.81 4.19 5.60
CA PHE A 147 4.59 4.52 6.79
C PHE A 147 4.90 6.01 6.85
N ARG A 148 5.03 6.53 8.08
CA ARG A 148 5.37 7.92 8.32
C ARG A 148 6.88 8.07 8.51
N TRP A 149 7.51 8.95 7.75
CA TRP A 149 8.93 9.26 7.86
C TRP A 149 9.13 10.76 8.03
N ARG A 150 9.66 11.18 9.19
CA ARG A 150 9.93 12.60 9.50
C ARG A 150 8.74 13.54 9.29
N GLY A 151 7.55 13.06 9.67
CA GLY A 151 6.32 13.83 9.54
C GLY A 151 5.60 13.70 8.19
N GLU A 152 6.20 13.01 7.21
CA GLU A 152 5.62 12.81 5.88
C GLU A 152 5.06 11.39 5.72
N ASN A 153 3.92 11.27 5.02
CA ASN A 153 3.34 9.97 4.68
C ASN A 153 3.97 9.42 3.39
N VAL A 154 4.46 8.18 3.45
CA VAL A 154 5.04 7.47 2.31
C VAL A 154 4.15 6.29 1.95
N SER A 155 3.57 6.30 0.73
CA SER A 155 2.86 5.15 0.18
C SER A 155 3.87 4.12 -0.33
N THR A 156 3.83 2.90 0.21
CA THR A 156 4.74 1.84 -0.27
C THR A 156 4.43 1.48 -1.71
N THR A 157 3.16 1.47 -2.10
CA THR A 157 2.71 1.15 -3.46
C THR A 157 3.25 2.12 -4.51
N GLU A 158 3.27 3.43 -4.20
CA GLU A 158 3.82 4.44 -5.10
C GLU A 158 5.33 4.24 -5.31
N VAL A 159 6.07 4.07 -4.22
CA VAL A 159 7.53 3.87 -4.27
C VAL A 159 7.87 2.54 -4.98
N GLU A 160 7.12 1.47 -4.73
CA GLU A 160 7.22 0.19 -5.43
C GLU A 160 6.99 0.35 -6.94
N SER A 161 5.96 1.11 -7.34
CA SER A 161 5.66 1.34 -8.75
C SER A 161 6.79 2.10 -9.46
N VAL A 162 7.36 3.11 -8.79
CA VAL A 162 8.48 3.88 -9.33
C VAL A 162 9.74 3.02 -9.46
N LEU A 163 10.11 2.29 -8.40
CA LEU A 163 11.28 1.40 -8.38
C LEU A 163 11.16 0.29 -9.44
N SER A 164 10.03 -0.40 -9.47
CA SER A 164 9.76 -1.47 -10.42
C SER A 164 9.91 -0.96 -11.86
N ARG A 165 9.39 0.22 -12.18
CA ARG A 165 9.56 0.84 -13.51
C ARG A 165 11.02 1.15 -13.83
N LEU A 166 11.75 1.80 -12.92
CA LEU A 166 13.15 2.18 -13.13
C LEU A 166 14.05 0.97 -13.37
N LEU A 167 13.67 -0.19 -12.84
CA LEU A 167 14.43 -1.44 -12.92
C LEU A 167 13.92 -2.39 -14.02
N GLY A 168 13.00 -1.94 -14.88
CA GLY A 168 12.49 -2.76 -15.98
C GLY A 168 11.44 -3.79 -15.56
N GLN A 169 10.48 -3.36 -14.75
CA GLN A 169 9.37 -4.16 -14.19
C GLN A 169 9.83 -5.25 -13.21
N THR A 170 10.88 -4.99 -12.45
CA THR A 170 11.37 -5.89 -11.39
C THR A 170 10.38 -5.97 -10.21
N ASP A 171 10.34 -7.14 -9.56
CA ASP A 171 9.61 -7.32 -8.30
C ASP A 171 10.28 -6.54 -7.17
N VAL A 172 9.49 -5.67 -6.53
CA VAL A 172 9.94 -4.78 -5.47
C VAL A 172 8.91 -4.78 -4.35
N ALA A 173 9.38 -4.87 -3.10
CA ALA A 173 8.59 -4.68 -1.90
C ALA A 173 9.13 -3.49 -1.10
N VAL A 174 8.29 -2.50 -0.82
CA VAL A 174 8.64 -1.35 0.02
C VAL A 174 7.88 -1.46 1.34
N TYR A 175 8.56 -1.12 2.42
CA TYR A 175 8.01 -1.15 3.76
C TYR A 175 8.79 -0.22 4.70
N GLY A 176 8.14 0.22 5.77
CA GLY A 176 8.80 1.01 6.81
C GLY A 176 9.48 0.13 7.86
N VAL A 177 10.71 0.49 8.25
CA VAL A 177 11.45 -0.15 9.35
C VAL A 177 11.70 0.83 10.49
N ALA A 178 11.56 0.37 11.73
CA ALA A 178 11.81 1.20 12.91
C ALA A 178 13.33 1.36 13.11
N VAL A 179 13.80 2.59 13.32
CA VAL A 179 15.20 2.86 13.65
C VAL A 179 15.27 3.43 15.06
N PRO A 180 16.12 2.90 15.96
CA PRO A 180 16.27 3.43 17.31
C PRO A 180 16.57 4.93 17.33
N GLY A 181 15.83 5.68 18.15
CA GLY A 181 16.03 7.13 18.31
C GLY A 181 15.48 7.99 17.17
N VAL A 182 14.78 7.41 16.18
CA VAL A 182 14.17 8.15 15.08
C VAL A 182 12.65 8.02 15.13
N GLU A 183 11.95 9.15 14.98
CA GLU A 183 10.49 9.17 14.91
C GLU A 183 9.98 8.64 13.55
N GLY A 184 8.95 7.80 13.61
CA GLY A 184 8.39 7.16 12.43
C GLY A 184 9.15 5.90 12.00
N LYS A 185 9.08 5.57 10.72
CA LYS A 185 9.76 4.41 10.13
C LYS A 185 10.52 4.84 8.89
N ALA A 186 11.77 4.42 8.78
CA ALA A 186 12.60 4.66 7.61
C ALA A 186 12.14 3.76 6.45
N GLY A 187 12.14 4.29 5.22
CA GLY A 187 11.79 3.49 4.05
C GLY A 187 12.84 2.43 3.75
N MET A 188 12.40 1.19 3.52
CA MET A 188 13.22 0.08 3.07
C MET A 188 12.63 -0.53 1.80
N ALA A 189 13.47 -0.82 0.81
CA ALA A 189 13.07 -1.50 -0.42
C ALA A 189 13.80 -2.83 -0.58
N ALA A 190 13.06 -3.93 -0.65
CA ALA A 190 13.54 -5.24 -1.06
C ALA A 190 13.34 -5.40 -2.57
N ILE A 191 14.43 -5.65 -3.31
CA ILE A 191 14.46 -5.62 -4.77
C ILE A 191 15.04 -6.94 -5.29
N ALA A 192 14.31 -7.63 -6.17
CA ALA A 192 14.83 -8.82 -6.83
C ALA A 192 16.05 -8.47 -7.71
N ASP A 193 17.20 -9.08 -7.43
CA ASP A 193 18.47 -8.94 -8.15
C ASP A 193 19.10 -10.32 -8.39
N PRO A 194 18.46 -11.19 -9.20
CA PRO A 194 18.88 -12.58 -9.41
C PRO A 194 20.29 -12.71 -10.01
N HIS A 195 20.78 -11.66 -10.67
CA HIS A 195 22.09 -11.64 -11.31
C HIS A 195 23.14 -10.81 -10.56
N GLY A 196 22.77 -10.15 -9.46
CA GLY A 196 23.70 -9.35 -8.66
C GLY A 196 24.22 -8.09 -9.38
N GLN A 197 23.53 -7.62 -10.41
CA GLN A 197 24.01 -6.56 -11.32
C GLN A 197 23.50 -5.17 -10.94
N LEU A 198 22.51 -5.09 -10.04
CA LEU A 198 21.95 -3.81 -9.63
C LEU A 198 23.01 -2.95 -8.92
N SER A 199 23.19 -1.72 -9.42
CA SER A 199 24.03 -0.70 -8.79
C SER A 199 23.17 0.22 -7.91
N PRO A 200 23.29 0.15 -6.57
CA PRO A 200 22.52 1.00 -5.66
C PRO A 200 22.69 2.50 -5.95
N ASN A 201 23.90 2.91 -6.31
CA ASN A 201 24.21 4.32 -6.55
C ASN A 201 23.64 4.82 -7.88
N ALA A 202 23.64 3.99 -8.91
CA ALA A 202 22.95 4.33 -10.16
C ALA A 202 21.43 4.46 -9.93
N LEU A 203 20.85 3.53 -9.16
CA LEU A 203 19.44 3.61 -8.76
C LEU A 203 19.14 4.90 -7.98
N TYR A 204 20.00 5.29 -7.04
CA TYR A 204 19.83 6.53 -6.28
C TYR A 204 19.75 7.76 -7.18
N GLN A 205 20.64 7.87 -8.16
CA GLN A 205 20.64 8.99 -9.12
C GLN A 205 19.32 9.10 -9.89
N GLU A 206 18.73 7.96 -10.28
CA GLU A 206 17.43 7.96 -10.94
C GLU A 206 16.29 8.30 -9.96
N LEU A 207 16.32 7.76 -8.74
CA LEU A 207 15.32 8.07 -7.70
C LEU A 207 15.28 9.56 -7.36
N GLN A 208 16.42 10.25 -7.39
CA GLN A 208 16.47 11.68 -7.13
C GLN A 208 15.64 12.51 -8.12
N LYS A 209 15.44 12.02 -9.33
CA LYS A 209 14.69 12.71 -10.40
C LYS A 209 13.18 12.52 -10.29
N VAL A 210 12.72 11.46 -9.62
CA VAL A 210 11.31 11.02 -9.66
C VAL A 210 10.65 10.93 -8.29
N LEU A 211 11.41 10.83 -7.19
CA LEU A 211 10.87 10.81 -5.83
C LEU A 211 11.34 12.01 -5.01
N ALA A 212 10.41 12.53 -4.20
CA ALA A 212 10.71 13.51 -3.17
C ALA A 212 11.69 12.93 -2.14
N PRO A 213 12.56 13.75 -1.50
CA PRO A 213 13.58 13.27 -0.57
C PRO A 213 13.07 12.33 0.54
N TYR A 214 11.88 12.60 1.10
CA TYR A 214 11.29 11.80 2.18
C TYR A 214 10.79 10.41 1.75
N ALA A 215 10.48 10.22 0.46
CA ALA A 215 9.96 8.97 -0.08
C ALA A 215 11.08 8.02 -0.59
N ARG A 216 12.34 8.50 -0.62
CA ARG A 216 13.48 7.70 -1.09
C ARG A 216 13.83 6.65 -0.02
N PRO A 217 13.95 5.36 -0.39
CA PRO A 217 14.33 4.32 0.57
C PRO A 217 15.68 4.62 1.23
N ILE A 218 15.72 4.66 2.55
CA ILE A 218 16.96 4.81 3.33
C ILE A 218 17.75 3.49 3.31
N PHE A 219 17.04 2.37 3.22
CA PHE A 219 17.62 1.04 3.17
C PHE A 219 17.25 0.32 1.89
N LEU A 220 18.21 -0.42 1.32
CA LEU A 220 17.96 -1.37 0.23
C LEU A 220 18.33 -2.77 0.68
N ARG A 221 17.55 -3.75 0.24
CA ARG A 221 17.83 -5.18 0.36
C ARG A 221 17.78 -5.79 -1.03
N LEU A 222 18.91 -6.28 -1.52
CA LEU A 222 18.99 -6.97 -2.80
C LEU A 222 19.02 -8.48 -2.53
N LEU A 223 18.07 -9.19 -3.13
CA LEU A 223 17.82 -10.60 -2.89
C LEU A 223 17.51 -11.31 -4.22
N PRO A 224 17.75 -12.62 -4.35
CA PRO A 224 17.55 -13.32 -5.64
C PRO A 224 16.11 -13.25 -6.15
N GLN A 225 15.14 -13.30 -5.25
CA GLN A 225 13.71 -13.21 -5.54
C GLN A 225 12.97 -12.65 -4.32
N VAL A 226 11.94 -11.86 -4.55
CA VAL A 226 11.03 -11.40 -3.48
C VAL A 226 10.01 -12.50 -3.17
N ASP A 227 9.83 -12.84 -1.89
CA ASP A 227 8.87 -13.87 -1.49
C ASP A 227 7.45 -13.52 -1.91
N THR A 228 6.78 -14.47 -2.56
CA THR A 228 5.36 -14.36 -2.90
C THR A 228 4.53 -15.50 -2.31
N THR A 229 3.24 -15.27 -2.07
CA THR A 229 2.26 -16.33 -1.77
C THR A 229 2.05 -17.24 -2.99
N GLY A 230 1.32 -18.34 -2.82
CA GLY A 230 0.87 -19.17 -3.96
C GLY A 230 -0.01 -18.46 -4.99
N THR A 231 -0.47 -17.23 -4.68
CA THR A 231 -1.17 -16.33 -5.59
C THR A 231 -0.29 -15.18 -6.10
N PHE A 232 1.04 -15.33 -6.00
CA PHE A 232 2.04 -14.36 -6.44
C PHE A 232 1.96 -12.99 -5.74
N LYS A 233 1.38 -12.92 -4.53
CA LYS A 233 1.37 -11.68 -3.73
C LYS A 233 2.64 -11.60 -2.88
N ILE A 234 3.34 -10.48 -2.93
CA ILE A 234 4.53 -10.21 -2.12
C ILE A 234 4.22 -10.36 -0.61
N GLN A 235 5.02 -11.13 0.11
CA GLN A 235 4.90 -11.33 1.56
C GLN A 235 5.81 -10.36 2.33
N LYS A 236 5.27 -9.20 2.71
CA LYS A 236 6.03 -8.16 3.42
C LYS A 236 6.30 -8.46 4.89
N THR A 237 5.50 -9.30 5.55
CA THR A 237 5.56 -9.50 7.01
C THR A 237 6.93 -10.00 7.49
N ARG A 238 7.52 -10.98 6.78
CA ARG A 238 8.86 -11.49 7.09
C ARG A 238 9.91 -10.38 6.91
N LEU A 239 9.86 -9.70 5.77
CA LEU A 239 10.80 -8.62 5.41
C LEU A 239 10.76 -7.47 6.43
N GLN A 240 9.57 -7.09 6.89
CA GLN A 240 9.35 -6.08 7.93
C GLN A 240 9.93 -6.50 9.28
N HIS A 241 9.76 -7.77 9.66
CA HIS A 241 10.27 -8.29 10.93
C HIS A 241 11.80 -8.37 10.96
N GLU A 242 12.42 -8.82 9.86
CA GLU A 242 13.89 -8.88 9.74
C GLU A 242 14.52 -7.48 9.63
N GLY A 243 13.80 -6.55 8.97
CA GLY A 243 14.23 -5.16 8.81
C GLY A 243 15.60 -5.04 8.15
N PHE A 244 16.42 -4.13 8.66
CA PHE A 244 17.77 -3.84 8.14
C PHE A 244 18.88 -4.50 8.96
N ASP A 245 18.57 -5.49 9.80
CA ASP A 245 19.58 -6.21 10.60
C ASP A 245 20.34 -7.23 9.74
N PRO A 246 21.67 -7.04 9.51
CA PRO A 246 22.46 -7.94 8.67
C PRO A 246 22.65 -9.34 9.28
N ARG A 247 22.23 -9.56 10.53
CA ARG A 247 22.28 -10.89 11.18
C ARG A 247 21.06 -11.75 10.88
N GLN A 248 19.98 -11.15 10.39
CA GLN A 248 18.71 -11.83 10.14
C GLN A 248 18.59 -12.36 8.70
N THR A 249 19.52 -12.01 7.82
CA THR A 249 19.48 -12.40 6.40
C THR A 249 20.89 -12.51 5.82
N SER A 250 21.02 -13.31 4.75
CA SER A 250 22.21 -13.36 3.89
C SER A 250 22.13 -12.40 2.69
N ASP A 251 21.03 -11.66 2.55
CA ASP A 251 20.80 -10.71 1.47
C ASP A 251 21.80 -9.54 1.52
N ARG A 252 22.04 -8.89 0.38
CA ARG A 252 22.91 -7.71 0.31
C ARG A 252 22.14 -6.49 0.81
N LEU A 253 22.51 -5.97 1.97
CA LEU A 253 21.91 -4.79 2.56
C LEU A 253 22.73 -3.53 2.25
N PHE A 254 22.04 -2.42 2.03
CA PHE A 254 22.64 -1.10 1.82
C PHE A 254 21.92 -0.03 2.63
N PHE A 255 22.70 0.98 3.02
CA PHE A 255 22.24 2.16 3.77
C PHE A 255 22.60 3.43 3.00
N LEU A 256 21.64 4.35 2.85
CA LEU A 256 21.84 5.65 2.21
C LEU A 256 22.52 6.63 3.17
N ASP A 257 23.80 6.92 2.94
CA ASP A 257 24.46 8.03 3.64
C ASP A 257 24.03 9.35 2.99
N LEU A 258 23.08 10.05 3.61
CA LEU A 258 22.57 11.33 3.12
C LEU A 258 23.64 12.42 3.06
N LYS A 259 24.70 12.35 3.88
CA LYS A 259 25.79 13.34 3.82
C LYS A 259 26.66 13.14 2.58
N GLN A 260 26.89 11.89 2.21
CA GLN A 260 27.72 11.53 1.06
C GLN A 260 26.90 11.39 -0.24
N GLY A 261 25.58 11.25 -0.15
CA GLY A 261 24.68 11.12 -1.30
C GLY A 261 24.83 9.79 -2.04
N HIS A 262 25.16 8.71 -1.33
CA HIS A 262 25.28 7.37 -1.93
C HIS A 262 24.92 6.26 -0.94
N TYR A 263 24.63 5.08 -1.47
CA TYR A 263 24.43 3.85 -0.70
C TYR A 263 25.77 3.19 -0.35
N LEU A 264 25.90 2.80 0.91
CA LEU A 264 27.01 2.03 1.47
C LEU A 264 26.53 0.62 1.82
N PRO A 265 27.37 -0.42 1.69
CA PRO A 265 27.07 -1.74 2.23
C PRO A 265 26.77 -1.67 3.73
N LEU A 266 25.68 -2.32 4.15
CA LEU A 266 25.25 -2.36 5.53
C LEU A 266 25.75 -3.66 6.18
N ASP A 267 26.94 -3.59 6.77
CA ASP A 267 27.50 -4.64 7.61
C ASP A 267 27.12 -4.44 9.09
N GLN A 268 27.56 -5.37 9.95
CA GLN A 268 27.27 -5.31 11.38
C GLN A 268 27.86 -4.06 12.07
N GLY A 269 28.98 -3.53 11.58
CA GLY A 269 29.60 -2.31 12.10
C GLY A 269 28.75 -1.08 11.76
N VAL A 270 28.31 -0.96 10.51
CA VAL A 270 27.39 0.10 10.06
C VAL A 270 26.06 0.00 10.79
N TYR A 271 25.48 -1.19 10.92
CA TYR A 271 24.26 -1.43 11.70
C TYR A 271 24.38 -0.92 13.14
N THR A 272 25.47 -1.28 13.83
CA THR A 272 25.69 -0.86 15.23
C THR A 272 25.77 0.67 15.34
N ARG A 273 26.42 1.33 14.38
CA ARG A 273 26.53 2.80 14.32
C ARG A 273 25.19 3.47 14.00
N ILE A 274 24.34 2.86 13.19
CA ILE A 274 22.99 3.36 12.92
C ILE A 274 22.17 3.28 14.21
N CYS A 275 22.15 2.11 14.87
CA CYS A 275 21.38 1.89 16.09
C CYS A 275 21.87 2.73 17.28
N SER A 276 23.14 3.16 17.30
CA SER A 276 23.67 4.08 18.31
C SER A 276 23.42 5.57 17.99
N GLY A 277 22.82 5.89 16.84
CA GLY A 277 22.57 7.27 16.40
C GLY A 277 23.81 7.98 15.86
N ALA A 278 24.89 7.26 15.55
CA ALA A 278 26.12 7.85 15.00
C ALA A 278 26.00 8.25 13.52
N PHE A 279 24.98 7.74 12.81
CA PHE A 279 24.62 8.19 11.47
C PHE A 279 23.44 9.16 11.53
N ALA A 280 23.50 10.21 10.71
CA ALA A 280 22.37 11.11 10.54
C ALA A 280 21.34 10.44 9.62
N LEU A 281 20.19 10.14 10.23
CA LEU A 281 18.86 9.88 9.64
C LEU A 281 18.56 10.67 8.36
#